data_AF-A0A2E9MCQ5-F1
#
_entry.id   AF-A0A2E9MCQ5-F1
#
_cell.length_a   1.000
_cell.length_b   1.000
_cell.length_c   1.000
_cell.angle_alpha   90.00
_cell.angle_beta   90.00
_cell.angle_gamma   90.00
#
_symmetry.space_group_name_H-M   'P 1'
#
loop_
_entity.id
_entity.type
_entity.pdbx_description
1 polymer ?
#
loop_
_entity_poly.entity_id
_entity_poly.type
_entity_poly.pdbx_seq_one_letter_code
_entity_poly.pdbx_strand_id
1 'polypeptide(L)'
;MSRNRSLLLLAVMFAFSSSQVTAQKEGGVFTAGDLWESYLPSNVDAFYSETKDDVTKLADLIRIGNWDRQWTTPSMSYPGGENIHLPWGQDLQITEYSPNPINSITTSTAPNAANYAHGVYTSSLAGAGDANRDWTSAGAVWTDSDRDEMQYTGGMPTTLGLDVEWRMRSYTANHGHLNDFIIVELELTNTGVLDVNGDGTPDATGNKINALTLHMQHEPINSMSNRSNGRRGASGWFTGPTSGYDATLDGDGNPWDVPVIFSGPSPSKLPEPHPVFGSSTGWAADGSRRLGVTMNRRGYYYDIYGGFQWISAKQGELPASGSTVGEADKKTIYDSHPVGTGSQRGWYTSILKDDGGRDDARMNHLYSMSAFLDGSVN
;
A
#
# COMPACT_ATOMS: atom_id res chain seq x y z
N MET A 1 -54.50 32.73 -6.97
CA MET A 1 -53.54 31.86 -6.24
C MET A 1 -52.61 32.76 -5.44
N SER A 2 -52.49 32.56 -4.13
CA SER A 2 -51.93 33.54 -3.20
C SER A 2 -50.41 33.67 -3.30
N ARG A 3 -49.91 34.92 -3.10
CA ARG A 3 -48.50 35.34 -3.02
C ARG A 3 -47.60 34.40 -2.20
N ASN A 4 -48.18 33.71 -1.22
CA ASN A 4 -47.47 32.78 -0.33
C ASN A 4 -47.08 31.46 -1.02
N ARG A 5 -47.78 31.03 -2.08
CA ARG A 5 -47.40 29.83 -2.85
C ARG A 5 -46.21 30.09 -3.79
N SER A 6 -46.09 31.31 -4.32
CA SER A 6 -44.96 31.70 -5.16
C SER A 6 -43.66 31.84 -4.37
N LEU A 7 -43.72 32.30 -3.11
CA LEU A 7 -42.57 32.35 -2.21
C LEU A 7 -42.11 30.95 -1.76
N LEU A 8 -43.05 30.03 -1.51
CA LEU A 8 -42.70 28.65 -1.16
C LEU A 8 -42.02 27.93 -2.33
N LEU A 9 -42.50 28.14 -3.57
CA LEU A 9 -41.87 27.56 -4.77
C LEU A 9 -40.47 28.14 -5.03
N LEU A 10 -40.27 29.44 -4.77
CA LEU A 10 -38.95 30.07 -4.92
C LEU A 10 -37.97 29.57 -3.83
N ALA A 11 -38.43 29.41 -2.59
CA ALA A 11 -37.63 28.88 -1.50
C ALA A 11 -37.26 27.40 -1.72
N VAL A 12 -38.17 26.60 -2.30
CA VAL A 12 -37.88 25.22 -2.69
C VAL A 12 -36.91 25.16 -3.88
N MET A 13 -37.05 26.03 -4.89
CA MET A 13 -36.09 26.08 -6.01
C MET A 13 -34.69 26.59 -5.61
N PHE A 14 -34.56 27.47 -4.62
CA PHE A 14 -33.26 27.85 -4.05
C PHE A 14 -32.69 26.80 -3.09
N ALA A 15 -33.53 25.98 -2.45
CA ALA A 15 -33.07 24.86 -1.62
C ALA A 15 -32.49 23.70 -2.45
N PHE A 16 -32.81 23.61 -3.74
CA PHE A 16 -32.27 22.60 -4.67
C PHE A 16 -31.03 23.07 -5.48
N SER A 17 -30.52 24.29 -5.25
CA SER A 17 -29.42 24.85 -6.04
C SER A 17 -28.07 24.92 -5.31
N SER A 18 -27.85 24.15 -4.23
CA SER A 18 -26.54 24.12 -3.56
C SER A 18 -26.19 22.82 -2.85
N SER A 19 -26.81 21.69 -3.19
CA SER A 19 -26.09 20.42 -3.07
C SER A 19 -24.97 20.47 -4.10
N GLN A 20 -23.83 21.06 -3.72
CA GLN A 20 -22.56 20.77 -4.37
C GLN A 20 -22.47 19.25 -4.37
N VAL A 21 -22.69 18.66 -5.53
CA VAL A 21 -22.23 17.29 -5.76
C VAL A 21 -20.72 17.44 -5.70
N THR A 22 -20.15 17.28 -4.52
CA THR A 22 -18.72 17.07 -4.38
C THR A 22 -18.42 15.88 -5.28
N ALA A 23 -17.60 16.10 -6.30
CA ALA A 23 -17.15 15.01 -7.15
C ALA A 23 -16.58 13.94 -6.21
N GLN A 24 -17.06 12.70 -6.38
CA GLN A 24 -16.53 11.58 -5.62
C GLN A 24 -15.03 11.53 -5.91
N LYS A 25 -14.20 11.49 -4.86
CA LYS A 25 -12.76 11.28 -5.03
C LYS A 25 -12.55 9.95 -5.74
N GLU A 26 -11.53 9.87 -6.57
CA GLU A 26 -11.30 8.72 -7.44
C GLU A 26 -10.02 7.99 -7.02
N GLY A 27 -10.04 6.67 -7.04
CA GLY A 27 -8.83 5.86 -6.95
C GLY A 27 -7.99 5.96 -8.22
N GLY A 28 -6.69 5.68 -8.12
CA GLY A 28 -5.77 5.69 -9.25
C GLY A 28 -5.59 4.30 -9.86
N VAL A 29 -5.65 4.15 -11.18
CA VAL A 29 -5.26 2.91 -11.88
C VAL A 29 -4.13 3.22 -12.85
N PHE A 30 -2.93 2.70 -12.58
CA PHE A 30 -1.83 2.78 -13.52
C PHE A 30 -1.97 1.73 -14.60
N THR A 31 -1.73 2.16 -15.83
CA THR A 31 -1.64 1.32 -17.02
C THR A 31 -0.37 1.61 -17.82
N ALA A 32 0.55 2.37 -17.22
CA ALA A 32 1.86 2.63 -17.76
C ALA A 32 2.80 1.48 -17.39
N GLY A 33 3.32 0.81 -18.41
CA GLY A 33 4.16 -0.39 -18.31
C GLY A 33 3.40 -1.67 -18.66
N ASP A 34 3.93 -2.81 -18.26
CA ASP A 34 3.37 -4.13 -18.58
C ASP A 34 2.28 -4.55 -17.59
N LEU A 35 2.31 -4.09 -16.34
CA LEU A 35 1.33 -4.43 -15.30
C LEU A 35 0.37 -3.28 -15.04
N TRP A 36 -0.88 -3.63 -14.71
CA TRP A 36 -1.82 -2.67 -14.15
C TRP A 36 -1.86 -2.80 -12.63
N GLU A 37 -1.76 -1.66 -11.95
CA GLU A 37 -1.84 -1.56 -10.49
C GLU A 37 -2.82 -0.46 -10.11
N SER A 38 -3.50 -0.65 -8.98
CA SER A 38 -4.54 0.27 -8.54
C SER A 38 -4.32 0.73 -7.10
N TYR A 39 -4.73 1.96 -6.81
CA TYR A 39 -4.47 2.63 -5.53
C TYR A 39 -5.76 3.28 -5.03
N LEU A 40 -6.15 2.94 -3.81
CA LEU A 40 -7.34 3.47 -3.13
C LEU A 40 -6.93 4.00 -1.75
N PRO A 41 -6.63 5.30 -1.65
CA PRO A 41 -6.40 5.98 -0.38
C PRO A 41 -7.67 6.00 0.49
N SER A 42 -7.50 5.99 1.81
CA SER A 42 -8.62 5.91 2.78
C SER A 42 -9.61 7.09 2.72
N ASN A 43 -9.21 8.25 2.17
CA ASN A 43 -10.12 9.38 1.96
C ASN A 43 -11.03 9.23 0.73
N VAL A 44 -10.74 8.29 -0.17
CA VAL A 44 -11.59 7.93 -1.31
C VAL A 44 -12.72 7.04 -0.82
N ASP A 45 -12.37 5.85 -0.35
CA ASP A 45 -13.33 4.90 0.20
C ASP A 45 -12.66 3.87 1.11
N ALA A 46 -13.49 3.16 1.88
CA ALA A 46 -13.05 2.02 2.68
C ALA A 46 -13.10 0.72 1.88
N PHE A 47 -12.17 -0.18 2.15
CA PHE A 47 -12.17 -1.54 1.59
C PHE A 47 -13.34 -2.37 2.17
N TYR A 48 -13.78 -3.44 1.49
CA TYR A 48 -15.00 -4.18 1.87
C TYR A 48 -14.99 -4.79 3.28
N SER A 49 -13.82 -5.04 3.88
CA SER A 49 -13.71 -5.56 5.24
C SER A 49 -13.53 -4.46 6.28
N GLU A 50 -13.43 -3.21 5.83
CA GLU A 50 -13.39 -2.02 6.65
C GLU A 50 -14.76 -1.34 6.63
N THR A 51 -14.99 -0.45 7.60
CA THR A 51 -16.18 0.38 7.65
C THR A 51 -15.74 1.83 7.59
N LYS A 52 -16.18 2.56 6.56
CA LYS A 52 -15.87 3.98 6.40
C LYS A 52 -16.26 4.76 7.65
N ASP A 53 -15.37 5.64 8.10
CA ASP A 53 -15.53 6.49 9.28
C ASP A 53 -15.66 5.75 10.63
N ASP A 54 -15.40 4.43 10.67
CA ASP A 54 -15.28 3.67 11.92
C ASP A 54 -13.82 3.29 12.14
N VAL A 55 -13.12 4.09 12.95
CA VAL A 55 -11.70 3.91 13.30
C VAL A 55 -11.39 2.56 13.94
N THR A 56 -12.37 1.84 14.50
CA THR A 56 -12.17 0.49 15.05
C THR A 56 -12.18 -0.60 13.97
N LYS A 57 -12.46 -0.22 12.74
CA LYS A 57 -12.58 -1.05 11.54
C LYS A 57 -11.74 -0.52 10.38
N LEU A 58 -10.84 0.43 10.63
CA LEU A 58 -9.93 0.98 9.62
C LEU A 58 -8.49 0.72 10.06
N ALA A 59 -7.66 0.30 9.12
CA ALA A 59 -6.21 0.14 9.31
C ALA A 59 -5.41 0.73 8.15
N ASP A 60 -5.96 0.68 6.93
CA ASP A 60 -5.21 1.00 5.72
C ASP A 60 -5.09 2.52 5.50
N LEU A 61 -3.87 2.99 5.24
CA LEU A 61 -3.63 4.35 4.73
C LEU A 61 -3.99 4.38 3.24
N ILE A 62 -3.36 3.50 2.46
CA ILE A 62 -3.58 3.32 1.04
C ILE A 62 -3.71 1.83 0.76
N ARG A 63 -4.84 1.43 0.18
CA ARG A 63 -5.02 0.10 -0.38
C ARG A 63 -4.41 0.05 -1.77
N ILE A 64 -3.69 -1.02 -2.07
CA ILE A 64 -3.03 -1.28 -3.35
C ILE A 64 -3.64 -2.57 -3.92
N GLY A 65 -4.29 -2.48 -5.08
CA GLY A 65 -5.07 -3.58 -5.64
C GLY A 65 -6.43 -3.81 -4.97
N ASN A 66 -7.27 -4.66 -5.60
CA ASN A 66 -8.48 -5.27 -4.99
C ASN A 66 -9.40 -4.32 -4.19
N TRP A 67 -9.98 -3.30 -4.85
CA TRP A 67 -10.82 -2.29 -4.21
C TRP A 67 -12.12 -2.88 -3.61
N ASP A 68 -12.75 -3.84 -4.29
CA ASP A 68 -14.19 -4.16 -4.14
C ASP A 68 -14.50 -5.63 -3.80
N ARG A 69 -13.57 -6.35 -3.17
CA ARG A 69 -13.65 -7.80 -2.86
C ARG A 69 -13.60 -8.72 -4.08
N GLN A 70 -13.79 -8.19 -5.27
CA GLN A 70 -13.77 -8.99 -6.46
C GLN A 70 -12.34 -9.09 -6.95
N TRP A 71 -11.96 -10.33 -7.27
CA TRP A 71 -10.79 -10.72 -8.05
C TRP A 71 -10.59 -9.94 -9.38
N THR A 72 -11.39 -8.89 -9.66
CA THR A 72 -11.51 -8.12 -10.90
C THR A 72 -10.83 -6.76 -10.87
N THR A 73 -10.45 -6.23 -9.69
CA THR A 73 -9.67 -4.99 -9.66
C THR A 73 -8.22 -5.30 -10.08
N PRO A 74 -7.60 -4.52 -10.98
CA PRO A 74 -6.23 -4.77 -11.43
C PRO A 74 -5.23 -4.62 -10.28
N SER A 75 -4.45 -5.66 -10.05
CA SER A 75 -3.23 -5.62 -9.24
C SER A 75 -2.26 -6.62 -9.83
N MET A 76 -1.03 -6.15 -10.07
CA MET A 76 0.02 -6.88 -10.79
C MET A 76 -0.51 -7.74 -11.95
N SER A 77 -1.43 -7.19 -12.77
CA SER A 77 -2.03 -7.95 -13.87
C SER A 77 -1.24 -7.78 -15.17
N TYR A 78 -0.74 -8.88 -15.73
CA TYR A 78 0.02 -8.91 -16.99
C TYR A 78 -0.80 -8.37 -18.17
N PRO A 79 -0.18 -7.71 -19.19
CA PRO A 79 -0.94 -6.91 -20.12
C PRO A 79 -1.81 -7.80 -21.01
N GLY A 80 -2.99 -7.28 -21.36
CA GLY A 80 -3.94 -7.96 -22.26
C GLY A 80 -5.03 -8.78 -21.57
N GLY A 81 -5.23 -8.63 -20.26
CA GLY A 81 -6.28 -9.35 -19.54
C GLY A 81 -5.94 -10.83 -19.31
N GLU A 82 -4.65 -11.15 -19.27
CA GLU A 82 -4.20 -12.45 -18.76
C GLU A 82 -4.64 -12.57 -17.30
N ASN A 83 -5.04 -13.77 -16.92
CA ASN A 83 -5.86 -13.96 -15.74
C ASN A 83 -5.05 -14.11 -14.45
N ILE A 84 -3.80 -13.66 -14.44
CA ILE A 84 -2.84 -13.93 -13.36
C ILE A 84 -2.65 -12.65 -12.55
N HIS A 85 -2.85 -12.80 -11.24
CA HIS A 85 -2.62 -11.76 -10.24
C HIS A 85 -1.77 -12.38 -9.12
N LEU A 86 -0.79 -11.63 -8.61
CA LEU A 86 0.13 -12.10 -7.58
C LEU A 86 -0.41 -11.88 -6.15
N PRO A 87 -0.81 -10.66 -5.74
CA PRO A 87 -1.51 -10.44 -4.48
C PRO A 87 -3.03 -10.62 -4.60
N TRP A 88 -3.62 -11.11 -3.51
CA TRP A 88 -5.03 -10.87 -3.20
C TRP A 88 -5.24 -9.50 -2.57
N GLY A 89 -4.27 -9.03 -1.80
CA GLY A 89 -4.31 -7.73 -1.17
C GLY A 89 -2.91 -7.18 -1.02
N GLN A 90 -2.79 -5.88 -1.20
CA GLN A 90 -1.63 -5.12 -0.81
C GLN A 90 -2.10 -3.85 -0.12
N ASP A 91 -1.41 -3.43 0.91
CA ASP A 91 -1.83 -2.33 1.75
C ASP A 91 -0.60 -1.63 2.32
N LEU A 92 -0.70 -0.30 2.35
CA LEU A 92 0.24 0.56 3.05
C LEU A 92 -0.46 1.10 4.29
N GLN A 93 0.18 0.95 5.43
CA GLN A 93 -0.33 1.36 6.74
C GLN A 93 0.68 2.27 7.42
N ILE A 94 0.16 3.15 8.27
CA ILE A 94 0.96 4.05 9.08
C ILE A 94 0.57 3.89 10.54
N THR A 95 1.58 3.84 11.40
CA THR A 95 1.36 3.59 12.83
C THR A 95 2.32 4.42 13.66
N GLU A 96 1.81 5.05 14.72
CA GLU A 96 2.63 5.74 15.71
C GLU A 96 2.72 4.92 17.00
N TYR A 97 3.92 4.84 17.57
CA TYR A 97 4.13 4.60 18.99
C TYR A 97 4.38 5.93 19.72
N SER A 98 3.77 6.10 20.90
CA SER A 98 4.04 7.18 21.85
C SER A 98 4.43 6.64 23.23
N PRO A 99 5.35 7.28 23.98
CA PRO A 99 5.65 6.88 25.35
C PRO A 99 4.45 7.05 26.31
N ASN A 100 3.49 7.90 25.95
CA ASN A 100 2.23 8.07 26.67
C ASN A 100 1.09 7.37 25.91
N PRO A 101 0.04 6.89 26.60
CA PRO A 101 -1.15 6.38 25.93
C PRO A 101 -1.78 7.45 25.01
N ILE A 102 -1.99 7.09 23.75
CA ILE A 102 -2.63 7.92 22.71
C ILE A 102 -3.88 7.27 22.14
N ASN A 103 -3.98 5.93 22.19
CA ASN A 103 -5.08 5.17 21.63
C ASN A 103 -6.18 4.97 22.68
N SER A 104 -7.18 5.84 22.61
CA SER A 104 -8.36 5.85 23.48
C SER A 104 -9.41 4.78 23.11
N ILE A 105 -9.29 4.17 21.93
CA ILE A 105 -10.29 3.24 21.36
C ILE A 105 -9.86 1.76 21.45
N THR A 106 -8.60 1.48 21.79
CA THR A 106 -8.14 0.09 21.88
C THR A 106 -8.85 -0.67 22.99
N THR A 107 -9.24 -1.91 22.67
CA THR A 107 -9.80 -2.86 23.64
C THR A 107 -8.79 -3.93 24.05
N SER A 108 -7.59 -3.90 23.46
CA SER A 108 -6.52 -4.85 23.77
C SER A 108 -6.04 -4.65 25.20
N THR A 109 -5.87 -5.76 25.91
CA THR A 109 -5.30 -5.80 27.26
C THR A 109 -3.79 -6.03 27.25
N ALA A 110 -3.17 -6.12 26.07
CA ALA A 110 -1.74 -6.29 25.94
C ALA A 110 -0.99 -5.08 26.55
N PRO A 111 0.19 -5.30 27.16
CA PRO A 111 0.98 -4.22 27.72
C PRO A 111 1.26 -3.12 26.68
N ASN A 112 0.98 -1.87 27.07
CA ASN A 112 1.17 -0.68 26.26
C ASN A 112 0.38 -0.66 24.95
N ALA A 113 -0.67 -1.46 24.75
CA ALA A 113 -1.48 -1.39 23.52
C ALA A 113 -2.04 0.01 23.27
N ALA A 114 -2.42 0.72 24.34
CA ALA A 114 -2.90 2.11 24.27
C ALA A 114 -1.83 3.11 23.82
N ASN A 115 -0.56 2.72 23.72
CA ASN A 115 0.53 3.56 23.25
C ASN A 115 0.69 3.56 21.72
N TYR A 116 -0.08 2.72 21.00
CA TYR A 116 0.02 2.56 19.56
C TYR A 116 -1.30 2.90 18.88
N ALA A 117 -1.28 3.67 17.79
CA ALA A 117 -2.46 4.00 17.01
C ALA A 117 -2.16 3.99 15.50
N HIS A 118 -3.14 3.58 14.70
CA HIS A 118 -3.10 3.72 13.24
C HIS A 118 -3.45 5.15 12.83
N GLY A 119 -2.83 5.61 11.74
CA GLY A 119 -3.24 6.82 11.04
C GLY A 119 -4.19 6.48 9.91
N VAL A 120 -5.47 6.77 10.12
CA VAL A 120 -6.54 6.52 9.15
C VAL A 120 -7.32 7.82 8.90
N TYR A 121 -7.98 7.91 7.76
CA TYR A 121 -8.89 9.02 7.46
C TYR A 121 -10.29 8.75 8.01
N THR A 122 -10.94 9.79 8.56
CA THR A 122 -12.41 9.85 8.70
C THR A 122 -12.91 11.20 8.19
N SER A 123 -14.18 11.21 7.75
CA SER A 123 -14.85 12.41 7.25
C SER A 123 -15.09 13.49 8.32
N SER A 124 -14.84 13.19 9.60
CA SER A 124 -14.99 14.13 10.72
C SER A 124 -13.67 14.81 11.11
N LEU A 125 -12.53 14.32 10.65
CA LEU A 125 -11.21 14.85 11.02
C LEU A 125 -11.06 16.34 10.66
N ALA A 126 -10.27 17.05 11.45
CA ALA A 126 -9.85 18.41 11.11
C ALA A 126 -9.04 18.42 9.81
N GLY A 127 -9.61 18.98 8.75
CA GLY A 127 -9.03 18.99 7.39
C GLY A 127 -9.82 18.14 6.39
N ALA A 128 -10.74 17.29 6.85
CA ALA A 128 -11.67 16.60 5.96
C ALA A 128 -12.54 17.63 5.23
N GLY A 129 -12.65 17.49 3.91
CA GLY A 129 -13.33 18.44 3.03
C GLY A 129 -12.59 19.76 2.77
N ASP A 130 -11.39 19.99 3.34
CA ASP A 130 -10.51 21.09 2.94
C ASP A 130 -9.81 20.72 1.63
N ALA A 131 -10.08 21.44 0.55
CA ALA A 131 -9.53 21.15 -0.77
C ALA A 131 -8.00 21.17 -0.85
N ASN A 132 -7.30 21.76 0.13
CA ASN A 132 -5.82 21.74 0.17
C ASN A 132 -5.26 20.55 0.96
N ARG A 133 -6.07 19.92 1.82
CA ARG A 133 -5.62 18.84 2.73
C ARG A 133 -6.30 17.51 2.44
N ASP A 134 -7.43 17.53 1.76
CA ASP A 134 -8.28 16.38 1.49
C ASP A 134 -8.76 16.40 0.03
N TRP A 135 -7.96 15.81 -0.86
CA TRP A 135 -8.19 15.85 -2.30
C TRP A 135 -7.52 14.66 -3.00
N THR A 136 -7.95 14.40 -4.23
CA THR A 136 -7.28 13.48 -5.16
C THR A 136 -7.26 14.09 -6.55
N SER A 137 -6.31 13.69 -7.40
CA SER A 137 -6.47 13.87 -8.85
C SER A 137 -7.67 13.07 -9.36
N ALA A 138 -8.09 13.35 -10.60
CA ALA A 138 -9.15 12.61 -11.28
C ALA A 138 -8.62 11.23 -11.76
N GLY A 139 -8.32 10.37 -10.79
CA GLY A 139 -7.62 9.12 -10.99
C GLY A 139 -6.15 9.31 -11.41
N ALA A 140 -5.57 8.24 -11.94
CA ALA A 140 -4.21 8.27 -12.48
C ALA A 140 -4.22 8.87 -13.89
N VAL A 141 -3.39 9.87 -14.13
CA VAL A 141 -3.38 10.65 -15.38
C VAL A 141 -2.02 10.58 -16.05
N TRP A 142 -2.00 10.59 -17.39
CA TRP A 142 -0.78 10.78 -18.15
C TRP A 142 -0.25 12.20 -17.92
N THR A 143 1.05 12.31 -17.66
CA THR A 143 1.70 13.60 -17.38
C THR A 143 1.83 14.47 -18.62
N ASP A 144 1.95 13.85 -19.81
CA ASP A 144 2.07 14.52 -21.09
C ASP A 144 1.52 13.70 -22.27
N SER A 145 1.71 14.20 -23.49
CA SER A 145 1.30 13.53 -24.72
C SER A 145 2.17 12.36 -25.13
N ASP A 146 3.41 12.31 -24.63
CA ASP A 146 4.39 11.28 -24.97
C ASP A 146 4.10 10.00 -24.20
N ARG A 147 3.41 10.13 -23.04
CA ARG A 147 2.92 9.02 -22.21
C ARG A 147 4.06 8.16 -21.66
N ASP A 148 5.12 8.83 -21.23
CA ASP A 148 6.24 8.17 -20.57
C ASP A 148 5.95 7.88 -19.09
N GLU A 149 5.06 8.68 -18.47
CA GLU A 149 4.72 8.59 -17.05
C GLU A 149 3.22 8.84 -16.80
N MET A 150 2.63 8.02 -15.92
CA MET A 150 1.35 8.32 -15.27
C MET A 150 1.57 8.72 -13.81
N GLN A 151 0.76 9.67 -13.32
CA GLN A 151 0.75 10.13 -11.93
C GLN A 151 -0.63 9.98 -11.28
N TYR A 152 -0.64 9.59 -10.01
CA TYR A 152 -1.80 9.71 -9.13
C TYR A 152 -1.40 10.46 -7.87
N THR A 153 -2.07 11.58 -7.60
CA THR A 153 -1.70 12.51 -6.52
C THR A 153 -2.90 12.80 -5.63
N GLY A 154 -2.63 13.19 -4.40
CA GLY A 154 -3.67 13.64 -3.49
C GLY A 154 -3.14 13.93 -2.10
N GLY A 155 -4.05 14.32 -1.22
CA GLY A 155 -3.76 14.58 0.18
C GLY A 155 -4.91 14.14 1.07
N MET A 156 -4.61 13.75 2.30
CA MET A 156 -5.61 13.51 3.34
C MET A 156 -5.08 13.76 4.75
N PRO A 157 -5.92 14.23 5.70
CA PRO A 157 -5.61 14.20 7.12
C PRO A 157 -5.75 12.78 7.68
N THR A 158 -5.12 12.53 8.82
CA THR A 158 -5.23 11.27 9.57
C THR A 158 -5.52 11.50 11.05
N THR A 159 -6.07 10.47 11.70
CA THR A 159 -6.31 10.39 13.16
C THR A 159 -5.06 10.67 14.02
N LEU A 160 -3.86 10.42 13.50
CA LEU A 160 -2.59 10.71 14.20
C LEU A 160 -2.23 12.21 14.22
N GLY A 161 -2.97 13.05 13.50
CA GLY A 161 -2.62 14.44 13.30
C GLY A 161 -1.54 14.65 12.24
N LEU A 162 -1.41 13.71 11.31
CA LEU A 162 -0.58 13.84 10.12
C LEU A 162 -1.45 14.19 8.93
N ASP A 163 -1.06 15.24 8.21
CA ASP A 163 -1.45 15.41 6.81
C ASP A 163 -0.51 14.58 5.95
N VAL A 164 -1.08 13.74 5.10
CA VAL A 164 -0.37 12.87 4.17
C VAL A 164 -0.65 13.35 2.77
N GLU A 165 0.36 13.89 2.09
CA GLU A 165 0.31 14.16 0.66
C GLU A 165 1.06 13.05 -0.08
N TRP A 166 0.53 12.60 -1.21
CA TRP A 166 1.14 11.54 -2.00
C TRP A 166 1.31 11.93 -3.47
N ARG A 167 2.38 11.38 -4.05
CA ARG A 167 2.53 11.22 -5.49
C ARG A 167 2.95 9.79 -5.78
N MET A 168 2.15 9.11 -6.56
CA MET A 168 2.46 7.79 -7.08
C MET A 168 2.76 7.92 -8.57
N ARG A 169 3.78 7.21 -9.05
CA ARG A 169 4.28 7.30 -10.43
C ARG A 169 4.48 5.93 -11.04
N SER A 170 4.00 5.72 -12.26
CA SER A 170 4.33 4.54 -13.07
C SER A 170 4.87 4.98 -14.43
N TYR A 171 5.83 4.23 -14.97
CA TYR A 171 6.54 4.56 -16.20
C TYR A 171 6.25 3.53 -17.29
N THR A 172 6.16 3.96 -18.55
CA THR A 172 5.98 3.03 -19.68
C THR A 172 7.27 2.35 -20.14
N ALA A 173 8.42 2.98 -19.88
CA ALA A 173 9.71 2.41 -20.21
C ALA A 173 10.27 1.58 -19.04
N ASN A 174 10.49 0.30 -19.32
CA ASN A 174 11.04 -0.67 -18.37
C ASN A 174 12.45 -0.26 -17.91
N HIS A 175 12.61 0.01 -16.61
CA HIS A 175 13.92 0.31 -16.01
C HIS A 175 14.62 -0.98 -15.55
N GLY A 176 15.87 -1.18 -15.95
CA GLY A 176 16.75 -2.20 -15.33
C GLY A 176 16.28 -3.66 -15.44
N HIS A 177 15.61 -4.04 -16.54
CA HIS A 177 14.96 -5.35 -16.74
C HIS A 177 13.69 -5.59 -15.90
N LEU A 178 13.16 -4.57 -15.21
CA LEU A 178 11.87 -4.65 -14.55
C LEU A 178 10.74 -4.48 -15.58
N ASN A 179 9.69 -5.31 -15.50
CA ASN A 179 8.49 -5.16 -16.33
C ASN A 179 7.70 -3.90 -15.97
N ASP A 180 7.77 -3.48 -14.70
CA ASP A 180 7.20 -2.22 -14.21
C ASP A 180 8.02 -1.64 -13.08
N PHE A 181 7.97 -0.33 -12.94
CA PHE A 181 8.57 0.40 -11.84
C PHE A 181 7.58 1.45 -11.33
N ILE A 182 7.04 1.23 -10.13
CA ILE A 182 6.11 2.15 -9.48
C ILE A 182 6.79 2.76 -8.27
N ILE A 183 6.74 4.10 -8.16
CA ILE A 183 7.25 4.84 -7.02
C ILE A 183 6.06 5.40 -6.24
N VAL A 184 6.02 5.15 -4.93
CA VAL A 184 5.09 5.80 -4.00
C VAL A 184 5.89 6.79 -3.16
N GLU A 185 5.59 8.07 -3.32
CA GLU A 185 6.19 9.15 -2.53
C GLU A 185 5.14 9.70 -1.57
N LEU A 186 5.51 9.87 -0.30
CA LEU A 186 4.67 10.46 0.73
C LEU A 186 5.39 11.64 1.39
N GLU A 187 4.68 12.76 1.50
CA GLU A 187 4.99 13.83 2.45
C GLU A 187 4.11 13.66 3.69
N LEU A 188 4.73 13.78 4.86
CA LEU A 188 4.08 13.58 6.16
C LEU A 188 4.26 14.83 7.02
N THR A 189 3.19 15.62 7.17
CA THR A 189 3.21 16.90 7.89
C THR A 189 2.47 16.78 9.22
N ASN A 190 3.19 16.96 10.34
CA ASN A 190 2.58 16.96 11.68
C ASN A 190 1.82 18.26 11.94
N THR A 191 0.50 18.16 12.06
CA THR A 191 -0.41 19.27 12.37
C THR A 191 -0.47 19.60 13.86
N GLY A 192 -0.04 18.66 14.71
CA GLY A 192 -0.13 18.74 16.17
C GLY A 192 -1.53 18.48 16.73
N VAL A 193 -2.50 18.05 15.93
CA VAL A 193 -3.88 17.78 16.36
C VAL A 193 -4.12 16.27 16.31
N LEU A 194 -4.08 15.61 17.46
CA LEU A 194 -4.37 14.18 17.59
C LEU A 194 -5.88 13.98 17.77
N ASP A 195 -6.47 13.07 17.02
CA ASP A 195 -7.89 12.68 17.08
C ASP A 195 -7.98 11.18 16.74
N VAL A 196 -7.62 10.32 17.69
CA VAL A 196 -7.49 8.87 17.46
C VAL A 196 -8.85 8.22 17.30
N ASN A 197 -9.88 8.75 17.97
CA ASN A 197 -11.23 8.25 17.84
C ASN A 197 -11.92 8.71 16.54
N GLY A 198 -11.34 9.69 15.83
CA GLY A 198 -11.80 10.17 14.52
C GLY A 198 -13.16 10.85 14.57
N ASP A 199 -13.57 11.41 15.71
CA ASP A 199 -14.88 12.01 15.93
C ASP A 199 -14.94 13.52 15.57
N GLY A 200 -13.80 14.11 15.21
CA GLY A 200 -13.67 15.52 14.86
C GLY A 200 -13.36 16.44 16.04
N THR A 201 -13.27 15.89 17.26
CA THR A 201 -12.85 16.59 18.46
C THR A 201 -11.42 16.18 18.81
N PRO A 202 -10.46 17.11 18.88
CA PRO A 202 -9.09 16.77 19.24
C PRO A 202 -8.99 16.09 20.61
N ASP A 203 -8.43 14.88 20.63
CA ASP A 203 -7.99 14.18 21.84
C ASP A 203 -6.81 14.93 22.49
N ALA A 204 -5.92 15.49 21.66
CA ALA A 204 -4.82 16.35 22.11
C ALA A 204 -4.44 17.42 21.07
N THR A 205 -3.90 18.54 21.55
CA THR A 205 -3.33 19.62 20.72
C THR A 205 -1.86 19.85 21.08
N GLY A 206 -1.06 20.27 20.10
CA GLY A 206 0.40 20.31 20.24
C GLY A 206 1.05 18.93 20.29
N ASN A 207 0.38 17.89 19.76
CA ASN A 207 0.91 16.53 19.70
C ASN A 207 2.22 16.48 18.90
N LYS A 208 3.16 15.69 19.38
CA LYS A 208 4.39 15.41 18.65
C LYS A 208 4.38 13.94 18.28
N ILE A 209 4.63 13.66 17.01
CA ILE A 209 4.87 12.29 16.55
C ILE A 209 6.17 11.78 17.15
N ASN A 210 6.10 10.69 17.92
CA ASN A 210 7.26 10.16 18.65
C ASN A 210 8.03 9.13 17.82
N ALA A 211 7.36 8.07 17.37
CA ALA A 211 7.96 7.04 16.53
C ALA A 211 6.95 6.51 15.51
N LEU A 212 7.09 6.97 14.27
CA LEU A 212 6.22 6.62 13.16
C LEU A 212 6.82 5.49 12.32
N THR A 213 6.01 4.51 11.96
CA THR A 213 6.38 3.42 11.04
C THR A 213 5.45 3.41 9.84
N LEU A 214 6.00 3.03 8.69
CA LEU A 214 5.25 2.66 7.50
C LEU A 214 5.39 1.15 7.29
N HIS A 215 4.27 0.49 7.05
CA HIS A 215 4.19 -0.95 6.88
C HIS A 215 3.56 -1.27 5.52
N MET A 216 4.23 -2.06 4.69
CA MET A 216 3.63 -2.62 3.49
C MET A 216 3.31 -4.09 3.72
N GLN A 217 2.04 -4.41 3.57
CA GLN A 217 1.55 -5.78 3.62
C GLN A 217 1.26 -6.27 2.20
N HIS A 218 1.54 -7.54 1.95
CA HIS A 218 1.24 -8.19 0.69
C HIS A 218 0.75 -9.61 0.97
N GLU A 219 -0.50 -9.89 0.63
CA GLU A 219 -1.14 -11.18 0.79
C GLU A 219 -1.07 -11.95 -0.53
N PRO A 220 -0.14 -12.92 -0.68
CA PRO A 220 0.03 -13.59 -1.95
C PRO A 220 -1.09 -14.65 -2.10
N ILE A 221 -1.90 -14.56 -3.16
CA ILE A 221 -2.82 -15.63 -3.60
C ILE A 221 -2.80 -15.74 -5.11
N ASN A 222 -2.72 -16.99 -5.61
CA ASN A 222 -2.83 -17.23 -7.03
C ASN A 222 -4.30 -17.32 -7.46
N SER A 223 -4.78 -16.41 -8.30
CA SER A 223 -6.09 -16.50 -8.96
C SER A 223 -5.89 -16.39 -10.46
N MET A 224 -6.32 -17.40 -11.22
CA MET A 224 -5.70 -17.68 -12.53
C MET A 224 -6.63 -18.06 -13.69
N SER A 225 -7.92 -17.76 -13.66
CA SER A 225 -8.67 -17.75 -14.92
C SER A 225 -9.92 -16.93 -14.80
N ASN A 226 -10.17 -15.94 -15.65
CA ASN A 226 -11.52 -15.60 -16.08
C ASN A 226 -11.95 -16.66 -17.08
N ARG A 227 -13.08 -17.31 -16.82
CA ARG A 227 -13.75 -18.13 -17.83
C ARG A 227 -14.60 -17.20 -18.69
N SER A 228 -14.82 -17.58 -19.94
CA SER A 228 -15.68 -16.86 -20.90
C SER A 228 -17.13 -16.65 -20.43
N ASN A 229 -17.56 -17.31 -19.34
CA ASN A 229 -18.85 -17.10 -18.68
C ASN A 229 -18.80 -16.12 -17.50
N GLY A 230 -17.75 -15.30 -17.39
CA GLY A 230 -17.57 -14.31 -16.31
C GLY A 230 -17.25 -14.91 -14.94
N ARG A 231 -17.04 -16.23 -14.82
CA ARG A 231 -16.60 -16.85 -13.57
C ARG A 231 -15.11 -17.00 -13.52
N ARG A 232 -14.48 -16.66 -12.40
CA ARG A 232 -13.07 -17.02 -12.19
C ARG A 232 -12.91 -18.47 -11.74
N GLY A 233 -11.90 -19.18 -12.25
CA GLY A 233 -11.59 -20.58 -11.93
C GLY A 233 -10.15 -20.79 -11.45
N ALA A 234 -9.95 -21.77 -10.58
CA ALA A 234 -8.66 -22.16 -10.00
C ALA A 234 -7.94 -21.02 -9.26
N SER A 235 -8.50 -20.63 -8.11
CA SER A 235 -7.75 -19.93 -7.07
C SER A 235 -7.11 -20.95 -6.12
N GLY A 236 -5.90 -20.67 -5.68
CA GLY A 236 -5.17 -21.51 -4.74
C GLY A 236 -4.32 -20.65 -3.83
N TRP A 237 -4.49 -20.84 -2.52
CA TRP A 237 -3.57 -20.30 -1.53
C TRP A 237 -2.17 -20.81 -1.82
N PHE A 238 -1.17 -19.92 -1.79
CA PHE A 238 0.20 -20.36 -1.85
C PHE A 238 0.51 -21.19 -0.60
N THR A 239 1.00 -22.39 -0.83
CA THR A 239 1.37 -23.31 0.24
C THR A 239 2.88 -23.39 0.39
N GLY A 240 3.66 -22.82 -0.54
CA GLY A 240 5.12 -22.87 -0.65
C GLY A 240 5.87 -21.69 -0.05
N PRO A 241 7.20 -21.62 -0.26
CA PRO A 241 7.95 -20.37 -0.12
C PRO A 241 7.31 -19.30 -1.02
N THR A 242 6.99 -18.15 -0.43
CA THR A 242 6.33 -17.03 -1.13
C THR A 242 7.19 -15.79 -1.19
N SER A 243 8.39 -15.83 -0.62
CA SER A 243 9.28 -14.68 -0.57
C SER A 243 10.74 -15.11 -0.69
N GLY A 244 11.57 -14.15 -1.08
CA GLY A 244 13.01 -14.27 -1.18
C GLY A 244 13.64 -12.89 -1.26
N TYR A 245 14.88 -12.87 -1.72
CA TYR A 245 15.68 -11.66 -1.74
C TYR A 245 16.50 -11.62 -3.02
N ASP A 246 16.39 -10.53 -3.78
CA ASP A 246 17.22 -10.24 -4.93
C ASP A 246 18.48 -9.49 -4.47
N ALA A 247 19.59 -10.24 -4.42
CA ALA A 247 20.92 -9.71 -4.15
C ALA A 247 21.79 -9.66 -5.43
N THR A 248 21.18 -9.70 -6.62
CA THR A 248 21.93 -9.55 -7.87
C THR A 248 22.61 -8.18 -7.90
N LEU A 249 23.82 -8.12 -8.45
CA LEU A 249 24.56 -6.87 -8.51
C LEU A 249 24.00 -5.99 -9.64
N ASP A 250 23.86 -4.69 -9.35
CA ASP A 250 23.58 -3.64 -10.31
C ASP A 250 24.78 -3.39 -11.24
N GLY A 251 24.63 -2.40 -12.14
CA GLY A 251 25.68 -2.01 -13.08
C GLY A 251 26.99 -1.51 -12.44
N ASP A 252 26.94 -1.14 -11.16
CA ASP A 252 28.07 -0.65 -10.37
C ASP A 252 28.64 -1.74 -9.44
N GLY A 253 28.09 -2.95 -9.46
CA GLY A 253 28.53 -4.08 -8.64
C GLY A 253 27.91 -4.15 -7.25
N ASN A 254 26.84 -3.39 -6.99
CA ASN A 254 26.15 -3.36 -5.69
C ASN A 254 24.87 -4.17 -5.72
N PRO A 255 24.54 -4.94 -4.66
CA PRO A 255 23.34 -5.74 -4.69
C PRO A 255 22.08 -4.85 -4.74
N TRP A 256 21.06 -5.31 -5.48
CA TRP A 256 19.75 -4.66 -5.53
C TRP A 256 19.07 -4.62 -4.16
N ASP A 257 19.33 -5.64 -3.33
CA ASP A 257 18.87 -5.72 -1.95
C ASP A 257 17.33 -5.63 -1.81
N VAL A 258 16.61 -6.17 -2.80
CA VAL A 258 15.14 -6.10 -2.90
C VAL A 258 14.48 -7.37 -2.36
N PRO A 259 13.62 -7.28 -1.34
CA PRO A 259 12.73 -8.38 -0.97
C PRO A 259 11.73 -8.65 -2.08
N VAL A 260 11.64 -9.90 -2.54
CA VAL A 260 10.77 -10.31 -3.65
C VAL A 260 9.73 -11.31 -3.19
N ILE A 261 8.52 -11.21 -3.73
CA ILE A 261 7.40 -12.11 -3.49
C ILE A 261 7.11 -12.89 -4.78
N PHE A 262 7.02 -14.21 -4.65
CA PHE A 262 6.80 -15.14 -5.77
C PHE A 262 5.98 -16.36 -5.31
N SER A 263 5.77 -17.35 -6.19
CA SER A 263 5.10 -18.59 -5.81
C SER A 263 6.00 -19.83 -5.88
N GLY A 264 6.14 -20.53 -4.76
CA GLY A 264 6.77 -21.84 -4.67
C GLY A 264 5.76 -22.99 -4.47
N PRO A 265 6.17 -24.24 -4.70
CA PRO A 265 5.40 -25.41 -4.30
C PRO A 265 5.39 -25.58 -2.77
N SER A 266 4.32 -26.17 -2.25
CA SER A 266 4.18 -26.53 -0.82
C SER A 266 5.43 -27.20 -0.25
N PRO A 267 5.86 -26.90 1.01
CA PRO A 267 6.94 -27.59 1.69
C PRO A 267 6.80 -29.11 1.65
N SER A 268 5.57 -29.61 1.81
CA SER A 268 5.26 -31.04 1.79
C SER A 268 5.52 -31.72 0.44
N LYS A 269 5.67 -30.95 -0.65
CA LYS A 269 5.93 -31.43 -2.00
C LYS A 269 7.32 -31.11 -2.51
N LEU A 270 8.15 -30.43 -1.71
CA LEU A 270 9.57 -30.20 -2.06
C LEU A 270 10.35 -31.50 -2.36
N PRO A 271 10.03 -32.66 -1.75
CA PRO A 271 10.71 -33.91 -2.09
C PRO A 271 10.27 -34.55 -3.43
N GLU A 272 9.14 -34.12 -4.02
CA GLU A 272 8.56 -34.73 -5.22
C GLU A 272 8.91 -33.94 -6.49
N PRO A 273 9.18 -34.57 -7.65
CA PRO A 273 9.42 -33.84 -8.89
C PRO A 273 8.32 -32.82 -9.22
N HIS A 274 8.69 -31.58 -9.51
CA HIS A 274 7.74 -30.56 -9.96
C HIS A 274 7.76 -30.44 -11.49
N PRO A 275 6.59 -30.34 -12.16
CA PRO A 275 6.50 -30.30 -13.62
C PRO A 275 7.22 -29.10 -14.26
N VAL A 276 7.45 -28.02 -13.50
CA VAL A 276 8.14 -26.81 -13.99
C VAL A 276 9.65 -26.87 -13.80
N PHE A 277 10.14 -27.45 -12.70
CA PHE A 277 11.56 -27.35 -12.35
C PHE A 277 12.42 -28.41 -13.03
N GLY A 278 11.82 -29.49 -13.55
CA GLY A 278 12.55 -30.54 -14.27
C GLY A 278 13.58 -31.28 -13.40
N SER A 279 13.52 -31.10 -12.08
CA SER A 279 14.37 -31.73 -11.08
C SER A 279 13.70 -32.97 -10.47
N SER A 280 14.51 -33.84 -9.86
CA SER A 280 14.03 -34.99 -9.08
C SER A 280 13.26 -34.59 -7.81
N THR A 281 13.39 -33.33 -7.40
CA THR A 281 12.71 -32.70 -6.28
C THR A 281 11.83 -31.55 -6.76
N GLY A 282 10.94 -31.08 -5.89
CA GLY A 282 10.01 -30.00 -6.16
C GLY A 282 10.68 -28.63 -6.09
N TRP A 283 11.99 -28.61 -5.86
CA TRP A 283 12.81 -27.44 -5.72
C TRP A 283 14.10 -27.65 -6.52
N ALA A 284 14.49 -26.64 -7.30
CA ALA A 284 15.75 -26.64 -8.04
C ALA A 284 16.93 -26.31 -7.11
N ALA A 285 18.13 -26.76 -7.48
CA ALA A 285 19.35 -26.39 -6.78
C ALA A 285 19.65 -24.89 -6.91
N ASP A 286 20.47 -24.39 -5.99
CA ASP A 286 20.99 -23.02 -5.98
C ASP A 286 21.61 -22.64 -7.33
N GLY A 287 21.29 -21.44 -7.82
CA GLY A 287 21.79 -20.92 -9.10
C GLY A 287 21.05 -21.39 -10.36
N SER A 288 20.13 -22.36 -10.26
CA SER A 288 19.25 -22.79 -11.37
C SER A 288 17.76 -22.62 -11.05
N ARG A 289 17.44 -21.71 -10.12
CA ARG A 289 16.09 -21.47 -9.63
C ARG A 289 15.28 -20.70 -10.66
N ARG A 290 14.05 -21.15 -10.91
CA ARG A 290 13.05 -20.34 -11.61
C ARG A 290 12.20 -19.64 -10.55
N LEU A 291 12.24 -18.31 -10.50
CA LEU A 291 11.52 -17.49 -9.53
C LEU A 291 10.26 -16.90 -10.20
N GLY A 292 9.07 -17.33 -9.80
CA GLY A 292 7.85 -16.80 -10.42
C GLY A 292 6.60 -17.62 -10.11
N VAL A 293 5.56 -17.43 -10.92
CA VAL A 293 4.31 -18.17 -10.78
C VAL A 293 4.45 -19.58 -11.35
N THR A 294 4.53 -20.60 -10.48
CA THR A 294 4.73 -21.99 -10.86
C THR A 294 3.43 -22.79 -10.68
N MET A 295 2.73 -23.07 -11.78
CA MET A 295 1.44 -23.76 -11.71
C MET A 295 1.63 -25.26 -11.48
N ASN A 296 1.60 -25.69 -10.21
CA ASN A 296 1.83 -27.07 -9.76
C ASN A 296 1.04 -28.14 -10.56
N ARG A 297 -0.18 -27.83 -11.04
CA ARG A 297 -1.00 -28.77 -11.84
C ARG A 297 -1.00 -28.54 -13.35
N ARG A 298 -0.57 -27.38 -13.85
CA ARG A 298 -0.63 -27.07 -15.29
C ARG A 298 0.73 -27.03 -15.99
N GLY A 299 1.83 -27.05 -15.23
CA GLY A 299 3.18 -27.03 -15.81
C GLY A 299 3.57 -25.70 -16.45
N TYR A 300 2.80 -24.63 -16.22
CA TYR A 300 3.14 -23.29 -16.69
C TYR A 300 4.05 -22.58 -15.69
N TYR A 301 5.03 -21.86 -16.22
CA TYR A 301 5.89 -20.93 -15.52
C TYR A 301 5.59 -19.53 -16.05
N TYR A 302 5.32 -18.59 -15.15
CA TYR A 302 5.33 -17.17 -15.47
C TYR A 302 6.38 -16.48 -14.63
N ASP A 303 7.19 -15.66 -15.28
CA ASP A 303 8.25 -14.88 -14.65
C ASP A 303 7.66 -13.59 -14.08
N ILE A 304 6.78 -13.73 -13.08
CA ILE A 304 6.14 -12.61 -12.38
C ILE A 304 6.49 -12.73 -10.91
N TYR A 305 7.09 -11.67 -10.38
CA TYR A 305 7.43 -11.48 -8.98
C TYR A 305 7.29 -9.99 -8.64
N GLY A 306 6.90 -9.69 -7.40
CA GLY A 306 6.75 -8.32 -6.91
C GLY A 306 7.87 -7.98 -5.92
N GLY A 307 8.55 -6.88 -6.12
CA GLY A 307 9.59 -6.37 -5.21
C GLY A 307 9.13 -5.12 -4.48
N PHE A 308 9.41 -5.02 -3.18
CA PHE A 308 9.03 -3.86 -2.36
C PHE A 308 10.21 -3.38 -1.55
N GLN A 309 10.59 -2.12 -1.70
CA GLN A 309 11.74 -1.56 -1.00
C GLN A 309 11.50 -0.10 -0.63
N TRP A 310 11.91 0.26 0.58
CA TRP A 310 12.03 1.65 1.00
C TRP A 310 13.34 2.24 0.45
N ILE A 311 13.21 3.27 -0.38
CA ILE A 311 14.34 3.84 -1.13
C ILE A 311 15.07 4.92 -0.32
N SER A 312 14.32 5.87 0.27
CA SER A 312 14.90 6.96 1.05
C SER A 312 13.85 7.68 1.89
N ALA A 313 14.30 8.47 2.87
CA ALA A 313 13.49 9.47 3.55
C ALA A 313 14.17 10.83 3.44
N LYS A 314 13.44 11.84 2.96
CA LYS A 314 13.95 13.19 2.69
C LYS A 314 13.34 14.22 3.63
N GLN A 315 14.02 15.34 3.82
CA GLN A 315 13.51 16.47 4.59
C GLN A 315 12.70 17.41 3.72
N GLY A 316 11.63 17.96 4.27
CA GLY A 316 10.84 19.01 3.65
C GLY A 316 9.63 18.47 2.89
N GLU A 317 9.14 19.32 2.00
CA GLU A 317 7.95 19.08 1.19
C GLU A 317 8.25 18.19 -0.02
N LEU A 318 7.22 17.52 -0.51
CA LEU A 318 7.26 16.72 -1.73
C LEU A 318 7.61 17.64 -2.91
N PRO A 319 8.76 17.44 -3.58
CA PRO A 319 9.16 18.33 -4.66
C PRO A 319 8.19 18.23 -5.83
N ALA A 320 7.85 19.34 -6.48
CA ALA A 320 6.87 19.36 -7.58
C ALA A 320 7.23 18.41 -8.75
N SER A 321 8.51 18.17 -9.01
CA SER A 321 9.02 17.40 -10.15
C SER A 321 9.52 15.99 -9.83
N GLY A 322 9.21 15.43 -8.65
CA GLY A 322 9.79 14.16 -8.21
C GLY A 322 10.91 14.33 -7.20
N SER A 323 10.99 13.42 -6.22
CA SER A 323 12.11 13.34 -5.27
C SER A 323 13.39 12.94 -5.97
N THR A 324 14.51 13.54 -5.56
CA THR A 324 15.83 13.31 -6.16
C THR A 324 16.90 12.95 -5.12
N VAL A 325 17.99 12.33 -5.56
CA VAL A 325 19.11 11.97 -4.68
C VAL A 325 19.78 13.18 -4.03
N GLY A 326 19.64 14.38 -4.61
CA GLY A 326 20.26 15.62 -4.12
C GLY A 326 19.54 16.27 -2.93
N GLU A 327 18.33 15.81 -2.58
CA GLU A 327 17.60 16.30 -1.42
C GLU A 327 18.23 15.83 -0.10
N ALA A 328 18.14 16.69 0.91
CA ALA A 328 18.69 16.41 2.23
C ALA A 328 17.96 15.22 2.89
N ASP A 329 18.72 14.23 3.35
CA ASP A 329 18.15 13.06 4.01
C ASP A 329 17.56 13.40 5.37
N LYS A 330 16.40 12.80 5.67
CA LYS A 330 15.79 12.83 7.00
C LYS A 330 16.47 11.78 7.87
N LYS A 331 16.93 12.17 9.05
CA LYS A 331 17.44 11.21 10.04
C LYS A 331 16.30 10.35 10.56
N THR A 332 16.43 9.05 10.36
CA THR A 332 15.58 8.02 10.98
C THR A 332 16.25 7.47 12.23
N ILE A 333 15.57 6.56 12.92
CA ILE A 333 16.13 5.80 14.04
C ILE A 333 17.34 4.93 13.66
N TYR A 334 17.50 4.62 12.37
CA TYR A 334 18.64 3.91 11.80
C TYR A 334 19.64 4.87 11.12
N ASP A 335 19.60 6.16 11.50
CA ASP A 335 20.24 7.31 10.83
C ASP A 335 19.60 7.62 9.46
N SER A 336 20.34 8.27 8.57
CA SER A 336 19.86 8.79 7.27
C SER A 336 20.25 7.89 6.10
N HIS A 337 20.99 6.81 6.37
CA HIS A 337 21.48 5.94 5.32
C HIS A 337 20.35 5.06 4.80
N PRO A 338 20.08 5.01 3.47
CA PRO A 338 19.63 3.75 2.88
C PRO A 338 20.58 2.68 3.41
N VAL A 339 20.07 1.65 4.09
CA VAL A 339 20.92 0.77 4.90
C VAL A 339 21.90 0.05 3.99
N GLY A 340 23.18 0.29 4.24
CA GLY A 340 24.27 -0.17 3.42
C GLY A 340 25.42 0.78 3.61
N THR A 341 26.46 0.37 4.35
CA THR A 341 27.64 1.22 4.45
C THR A 341 28.40 1.15 3.12
N GLY A 342 28.59 2.30 2.47
CA GLY A 342 29.23 2.35 1.15
C GLY A 342 28.23 2.37 0.02
N SER A 343 28.36 1.44 -0.92
CA SER A 343 27.69 1.47 -2.23
C SER A 343 26.38 0.64 -2.30
N GLN A 344 25.94 0.07 -1.18
CA GLN A 344 24.68 -0.70 -1.07
C GLN A 344 23.45 0.21 -1.09
N ARG A 345 22.35 -0.26 -1.71
CA ARG A 345 21.13 0.52 -1.98
C ARG A 345 19.97 0.15 -1.03
N GLY A 346 19.19 1.15 -0.61
CA GLY A 346 17.90 0.99 0.09
C GLY A 346 17.99 0.55 1.56
N TRP A 347 16.90 0.63 2.31
CA TRP A 347 16.85 0.10 3.69
C TRP A 347 16.73 -1.44 3.69
N TYR A 348 17.47 -2.12 4.58
CA TYR A 348 17.25 -3.54 4.85
C TYR A 348 15.81 -3.71 5.31
N THR A 349 15.02 -4.36 4.48
CA THR A 349 13.62 -4.62 4.74
C THR A 349 13.51 -6.08 5.16
N SER A 350 12.98 -6.29 6.36
CA SER A 350 12.61 -7.62 6.82
C SER A 350 11.30 -8.04 6.15
N ILE A 351 11.23 -9.31 5.73
CA ILE A 351 9.95 -9.92 5.35
C ILE A 351 9.56 -10.88 6.47
N LEU A 352 8.38 -10.65 7.04
CA LEU A 352 7.76 -11.58 7.96
C LEU A 352 6.58 -12.26 7.26
N LYS A 353 6.41 -13.57 7.50
CA LYS A 353 5.23 -14.32 7.06
C LYS A 353 4.20 -14.32 8.18
N ASP A 354 3.29 -13.35 8.16
CA ASP A 354 2.09 -13.30 9.01
C ASP A 354 1.05 -12.36 8.38
N ASP A 355 -0.10 -12.16 9.03
CA ASP A 355 -1.09 -11.12 8.66
C ASP A 355 -0.62 -9.68 8.96
N GLY A 356 0.63 -9.52 9.44
CA GLY A 356 1.25 -8.22 9.69
C GLY A 356 0.64 -7.45 10.86
N GLY A 357 -0.24 -8.07 11.65
CA GLY A 357 -0.97 -7.37 12.70
C GLY A 357 -1.86 -6.26 12.13
N ARG A 358 -2.45 -6.48 10.94
CA ARG A 358 -3.25 -5.50 10.18
C ARG A 358 -4.14 -4.63 11.06
N ASP A 359 -4.97 -5.25 11.90
CA ASP A 359 -5.95 -4.54 12.75
C ASP A 359 -5.41 -4.19 14.16
N ASP A 360 -4.13 -4.50 14.45
CA ASP A 360 -3.46 -4.23 15.72
C ASP A 360 -2.24 -3.33 15.52
N ALA A 361 -2.44 -2.04 15.76
CA ALA A 361 -1.40 -1.01 15.69
C ALA A 361 -0.12 -1.39 16.45
N ARG A 362 -0.22 -2.05 17.61
CA ARG A 362 0.98 -2.47 18.34
C ARG A 362 1.77 -3.49 17.53
N MET A 363 1.10 -4.53 17.04
CA MET A 363 1.75 -5.57 16.26
C MET A 363 2.32 -5.03 14.95
N ASN A 364 1.55 -4.19 14.25
CA ASN A 364 1.97 -3.52 13.03
C ASN A 364 3.27 -2.71 13.20
N HIS A 365 3.34 -1.89 14.26
CA HIS A 365 4.52 -1.11 14.59
C HIS A 365 5.71 -2.00 14.92
N LEU A 366 5.51 -3.01 15.78
CA LEU A 366 6.57 -3.93 16.17
C LEU A 366 7.11 -4.71 14.97
N TYR A 367 6.25 -5.21 14.08
CA TYR A 367 6.68 -5.90 12.87
C TYR A 367 7.49 -4.99 11.94
N SER A 368 7.03 -3.75 11.74
CA SER A 368 7.74 -2.74 10.92
C SER A 368 9.13 -2.38 11.45
N MET A 369 9.32 -2.53 12.76
CA MET A 369 10.59 -2.23 13.45
C MET A 369 11.52 -3.43 13.57
N SER A 370 11.04 -4.65 13.28
CA SER A 370 11.75 -5.87 13.61
C SER A 370 12.54 -6.40 12.43
N ALA A 371 13.87 -6.51 12.54
CA ALA A 371 14.71 -7.11 11.51
C ALA A 371 14.57 -8.65 11.41
N PHE A 372 14.30 -9.33 12.54
CA PHE A 372 14.04 -10.76 12.63
C PHE A 372 13.16 -11.04 13.85
N LEU A 373 11.89 -11.38 13.65
CA LEU A 373 11.02 -11.91 14.70
C LEU A 373 10.94 -13.42 14.53
N ASP A 374 11.68 -14.16 15.37
CA ASP A 374 11.51 -15.61 15.55
C ASP A 374 10.65 -15.83 16.80
N GLY A 375 9.32 -15.88 16.62
CA GLY A 375 8.38 -16.26 17.67
C GLY A 375 7.16 -15.35 17.82
N SER A 376 6.12 -15.90 18.48
CA SER A 376 4.89 -15.17 18.79
C SER A 376 5.18 -14.03 19.77
N VAL A 377 4.68 -12.84 19.44
CA VAL A 377 4.74 -11.66 20.32
C VAL A 377 3.65 -11.83 21.39
N ASN A 378 3.94 -12.64 22.40
CA ASN A 378 3.03 -12.88 23.53
C ASN A 378 2.83 -11.62 24.39
#